data_AF-A0A830CFZ7-F1
#
_entry.id   AF-A0A830CFZ7-F1
#
_cell.length_a   1.000
_cell.length_b   1.000
_cell.length_c   1.000
_cell.angle_alpha   90.00
_cell.angle_beta   90.00
_cell.angle_gamma   90.00
#
_symmetry.space_group_name_H-M   'P 1'
#
loop_
_entity.id
_entity.type
_entity.pdbx_description
1 polymer ?
#
loop_
_entity_poly.entity_id
_entity_poly.type
_entity_poly.pdbx_seq_one_letter_code
_entity_poly.pdbx_strand_id
1 'polypeptide(L)' 'MAKKSAKYSVIDAFTNSAFNGNPTVVSLLEERDEEWLQAVARGFNLSETCYLT' A
#
# COMPACT_ATOMS: atom_id res chain seq x y z
N MET A 1 21.44 -8.93 7.35
CA MET A 1 20.04 -9.07 7.77
C MET A 1 19.19 -9.14 6.52
N ALA A 2 18.43 -10.22 6.29
CA ALA A 2 17.57 -10.31 5.12
C ALA A 2 16.44 -9.27 5.22
N LYS A 3 16.33 -8.37 4.24
CA LYS A 3 15.18 -7.46 4.14
C LYS A 3 13.94 -8.31 3.87
N LYS A 4 13.05 -8.40 4.87
CA LYS A 4 11.75 -9.07 4.72
C LYS A 4 10.88 -8.19 3.81
N SER A 5 10.55 -8.70 2.62
CA SER A 5 9.68 -7.99 1.68
C SER A 5 8.26 -7.94 2.23
N ALA A 6 7.66 -6.75 2.25
CA ALA A 6 6.25 -6.60 2.59
C ALA A 6 5.38 -7.12 1.42
N LYS A 7 4.27 -7.78 1.74
CA LYS A 7 3.28 -8.19 0.73
C LYS A 7 2.30 -7.06 0.54
N TYR A 8 2.02 -6.72 -0.71
CA TYR A 8 1.05 -5.69 -1.05
C TYR A 8 0.16 -6.14 -2.21
N SER A 9 -1.02 -5.53 -2.28
CA SER A 9 -1.95 -5.63 -3.40
C SER A 9 -2.41 -4.23 -3.78
N VAL A 10 -2.62 -3.99 -5.08
CA VAL A 10 -3.34 -2.81 -5.57
C VAL A 10 -4.80 -3.19 -5.70
N ILE A 11 -5.67 -2.41 -5.05
CA ILE A 11 -7.11 -2.64 -5.02
C ILE A 11 -7.80 -1.44 -5.64
N ASP A 12 -8.71 -1.71 -6.57
CA ASP A 12 -9.64 -0.73 -7.11
C ASP A 12 -10.84 -0.61 -6.16
N ALA A 13 -10.82 0.37 -5.27
CA ALA A 13 -11.87 0.57 -4.27
C ALA A 13 -13.18 1.07 -4.88
N PHE A 14 -14.30 0.70 -4.26
CA PHE A 14 -15.67 1.07 -4.67
C PHE A 14 -16.11 0.55 -6.05
N THR A 15 -15.45 -0.49 -6.56
CA THR A 15 -15.82 -1.18 -7.81
C THR A 15 -15.67 -2.69 -7.66
N ASN A 16 -16.34 -3.45 -8.53
CA ASN A 16 -16.16 -4.88 -8.71
C ASN A 16 -15.47 -5.23 -10.05
N SER A 17 -14.99 -4.22 -10.77
CA SER A 17 -14.33 -4.36 -12.07
C SER A 17 -12.98 -3.63 -12.07
N ALA A 18 -11.98 -4.23 -12.71
CA ALA A 18 -10.63 -3.66 -12.78
C ALA A 18 -10.61 -2.32 -13.51
N PHE A 19 -9.67 -1.45 -13.13
CA PHE A 19 -9.44 -0.12 -13.71
C PHE A 19 -10.63 0.84 -13.57
N ASN A 20 -11.51 0.60 -12.62
CA ASN A 20 -12.61 1.47 -12.24
C ASN A 20 -12.46 1.87 -10.76
N GLY A 21 -13.25 2.83 -10.27
CA GLY A 21 -13.15 3.25 -8.85
C GLY A 21 -11.86 3.98 -8.50
N ASN A 22 -11.36 3.81 -7.27
CA ASN A 22 -10.15 4.46 -6.76
C ASN A 22 -9.02 3.44 -6.50
N PRO A 23 -7.91 3.47 -7.26
CA PRO A 23 -6.78 2.57 -7.03
C PRO A 23 -6.01 2.95 -5.75
N THR A 24 -5.89 2.00 -4.83
CA THR A 24 -5.20 2.14 -3.54
C THR A 24 -4.29 0.95 -3.29
N VAL A 25 -3.14 1.17 -2.65
CA VAL A 25 -2.28 0.09 -2.17
C VAL A 25 -2.72 -0.37 -0.78
N VAL A 26 -2.78 -1.68 -0.56
CA VAL A 26 -2.91 -2.29 0.77
C VAL A 26 -1.71 -3.19 1.01
N SER A 27 -0.96 -2.95 2.09
CA SER A 27 0.24 -3.72 2.44
C SER A 27 0.13 -4.32 3.85
N LEU A 28 0.48 -5.60 3.97
CA LEU A 28 0.63 -6.30 5.24
C LEU A 28 2.10 -6.26 5.68
N LEU A 29 2.37 -5.65 6.83
CA LEU A 29 3.72 -5.48 7.36
C LEU A 29 3.76 -5.43 8.90
N GLU A 30 4.94 -5.68 9.47
CA GLU A 30 5.21 -5.39 10.89
C GLU A 30 5.34 -3.87 11.08
N GLU A 31 5.10 -3.36 12.30
CA GLU A 31 5.18 -1.94 12.61
C GLU A 31 6.44 -1.24 12.04
N ARG A 32 6.22 -0.07 11.46
CA ARG A 32 7.24 0.82 10.87
C ARG A 32 6.97 2.25 11.29
N ASP A 33 8.02 3.05 11.28
CA ASP A 33 7.93 4.49 11.53
C ASP A 33 7.19 5.24 10.40
N GLU A 34 6.61 6.39 10.76
CA GLU A 34 5.80 7.19 9.83
C GLU A 34 6.60 7.71 8.63
N GLU A 35 7.88 8.03 8.80
CA GLU A 35 8.74 8.51 7.70
C GLU A 35 8.92 7.42 6.64
N TRP A 36 9.16 6.17 7.07
CA TRP A 36 9.23 5.02 6.20
C TRP A 36 7.90 4.77 5.49
N LEU A 37 6.78 4.81 6.23
CA LEU A 37 5.43 4.64 5.67
C LEU A 37 5.13 5.72 4.62
N GLN A 38 5.52 6.97 4.88
CA GLN A 38 5.33 8.08 3.95
C GLN A 38 6.21 7.94 2.70
N ALA A 39 7.46 7.50 2.85
CA ALA A 39 8.37 7.28 1.74
C ALA A 39 7.87 6.17 0.80
N VAL A 40 7.34 5.08 1.37
CA VAL A 40 6.74 3.98 0.59
C VAL A 40 5.47 4.44 -0.13
N ALA A 41 4.57 5.15 0.54
CA ALA A 41 3.35 5.67 -0.07
C ALA A 41 3.66 6.61 -1.25
N ARG A 42 4.65 7.50 -1.06
CA ARG A 42 5.15 8.39 -2.13
C ARG A 42 5.75 7.62 -3.30
N GLY A 43 6.39 6.48 -3.04
CA GLY A 43 6.95 5.61 -4.07
C GLY A 43 5.87 4.98 -4.97
N PHE A 44 4.71 4.62 -4.41
CA PHE A 44 3.57 4.12 -5.19
C PHE A 44 2.85 5.23 -5.96
N ASN A 45 2.83 6.45 -5.41
CA ASN A 45 2.24 7.63 -6.05
C ASN A 45 0.76 7.44 -6.45
N LEU A 46 0.00 6.73 -5.60
CA LEU A 46 -1.46 6.68 -5.63
C LEU A 46 -2.04 7.60 -4.56
N SER A 47 -3.35 7.85 -4.61
CA SER A 47 -4.05 8.71 -3.65
C SER A 47 -3.77 8.30 -2.20
N GLU A 48 -3.79 7.01 -1.90
CA GLU A 48 -3.51 6.47 -0.58
C GLU A 48 -2.74 5.13 -0.62
N THR A 49 -2.05 4.83 0.49
CA THR A 49 -1.50 3.52 0.80
C THR A 49 -1.90 3.15 2.23
N CYS A 50 -2.58 2.01 2.38
CA CYS A 50 -3.04 1.50 3.67
C CYS A 50 -2.08 0.42 4.19
N TYR A 51 -1.75 0.50 5.47
CA TYR A 51 -0.87 -0.45 6.14
C TYR A 51 -1.65 -1.24 7.18
N LEU A 52 -1.57 -2.57 7.11
CA LEU A 52 -2.15 -3.50 8.09
C LEU A 52 -1.03 -4.08 8.95
N THR A 53 -1.19 -3.98 10.27
CA THR A 53 -0.23 -4.43 11.30
C THR A 53 -0.89 -5.42 12.25
#